data_AF-A0A379ZAT7-F1
#
_entry.id   AF-A0A379ZAT7-F1
#
_cell.length_a   1.000
_cell.length_b   1.000
_cell.length_c   1.000
_cell.angle_alpha   90.00
_cell.angle_beta   90.00
_cell.angle_gamma   90.00
#
_symmetry.space_group_name_H-M   'P 1'
#
loop_
_entity.id
_entity.type
_entity.pdbx_description
1 polymer ?
#
loop_
_entity_poly.entity_id
_entity_poly.type
_entity_poly.pdbx_seq_one_letter_code
_entity_poly.pdbx_strand_id
1 'polypeptide(L)'
;MLGEPNVQRALLLLDDALELCYDVMKLSLGRSALLDAAFERATLYRARLKRLKAVTEPGYSYWYECNSRHFVLALTPLTVADRFREMLDEKPGSWIFTSATLSVNDQLGHFTERLGLTKAKTLLLPSPFDYAKQALLCVPRFLPSPNQPGGARQLARMLRPLIEANNGRCFFLCTSHQMMRELAEEFRATMTLPVLLQGETSKGQLLAQFVAAGNALLVATSSFWEGVDVRGDALSCVIIDKLPFTSPDDPLLKARIEDCRLRGGDPFNDVQLPDAVITLKQGVGRLIRDTDDRGVLVICDNRLVMRPYGEVFLNSLPPTPRTRDLKQAIAFLQAADASAT
;
A
#
# COMPACT_ATOMS: atom_id res chain seq x y z
N MET A 1 5.19 -10.65 24.59
CA MET A 1 4.18 -10.61 25.67
C MET A 1 3.69 -12.00 26.08
N LEU A 2 2.84 -12.72 25.33
CA LEU A 2 2.26 -14.00 25.81
C LEU A 2 3.27 -15.15 26.01
N GLY A 3 4.47 -15.02 25.45
CA GLY A 3 5.59 -15.94 25.73
C GLY A 3 6.35 -15.63 27.03
N GLU A 4 6.04 -14.53 27.72
CA GLU A 4 6.73 -14.15 28.95
C GLU A 4 6.17 -14.93 30.16
N PRO A 5 7.02 -15.60 30.96
CA PRO A 5 6.55 -16.46 32.06
C PRO A 5 5.66 -15.74 33.07
N ASN A 6 5.97 -14.48 33.38
CA ASN A 6 5.18 -13.68 34.32
C ASN A 6 3.77 -13.38 33.79
N VAL A 7 3.66 -13.09 32.49
CA VAL A 7 2.37 -12.84 31.84
C VAL A 7 1.54 -14.12 31.77
N GLN A 8 2.17 -15.25 31.42
CA GLN A 8 1.49 -16.55 31.41
C GLN A 8 0.93 -16.91 32.77
N ARG A 9 1.71 -16.71 33.84
CA ARG A 9 1.26 -16.92 35.22
C ARG A 9 0.09 -16.01 35.59
N ALA A 10 0.16 -14.73 35.24
CA ALA A 10 -0.92 -13.79 35.52
C ALA A 10 -2.22 -14.16 34.76
N LEU A 11 -2.10 -14.61 33.51
CA LEU A 11 -3.25 -15.06 32.72
C LEU A 11 -3.87 -16.35 33.25
N LEU A 12 -3.06 -17.27 33.78
CA LEU A 12 -3.56 -18.46 34.50
C LEU A 12 -4.38 -18.06 35.73
N LEU A 13 -3.82 -17.19 36.59
CA LEU A 13 -4.52 -16.72 37.78
C LEU A 13 -5.83 -15.99 37.44
N LEU A 14 -5.85 -15.22 36.36
CA LEU A 14 -7.06 -14.55 35.88
C LEU A 14 -8.12 -15.56 35.40
N ASP A 15 -7.70 -16.60 34.68
CA ASP A 15 -8.59 -17.68 34.20
C ASP A 15 -9.23 -18.42 35.38
N ASP A 16 -8.42 -18.81 36.37
CA ASP A 16 -8.88 -19.49 37.59
C ASP A 16 -9.85 -18.61 38.39
N ALA A 17 -9.54 -17.32 38.55
CA ALA A 17 -10.40 -16.39 39.27
C ALA A 17 -11.74 -16.16 38.55
N LEU A 18 -11.73 -16.10 37.21
CA LEU A 18 -12.95 -15.98 36.41
C LEU A 18 -13.79 -17.26 36.45
N GLU A 19 -13.16 -18.43 36.48
CA GLU A 19 -13.82 -19.71 36.65
C GLU A 19 -14.54 -19.79 38.00
N LEU A 20 -13.84 -19.45 39.09
CA LEU A 20 -14.44 -19.39 40.42
C LEU A 20 -15.62 -18.41 40.47
N CYS A 21 -15.47 -17.20 39.90
CA CYS A 21 -16.57 -16.23 39.81
C CYS A 21 -17.77 -16.79 39.06
N TYR A 22 -17.53 -17.45 37.92
CA TYR A 22 -18.57 -18.07 37.12
C TYR A 22 -19.33 -19.15 37.90
N ASP A 23 -18.62 -20.05 38.57
CA ASP A 23 -19.24 -21.16 39.31
C ASP A 23 -20.08 -20.67 40.49
N VAL A 24 -19.56 -19.69 41.25
CA VAL A 24 -20.29 -19.09 42.37
C VAL A 24 -21.55 -18.35 41.89
N MET A 25 -21.44 -17.56 40.82
CA MET A 25 -22.58 -16.81 40.28
C MET A 25 -23.65 -17.74 39.69
N LYS A 26 -23.24 -18.86 39.07
CA LYS A 26 -24.15 -19.86 38.50
C LYS A 26 -25.13 -20.41 39.54
N LEU A 27 -24.68 -20.62 40.77
CA LEU A 27 -25.51 -21.11 41.89
C LEU A 27 -26.61 -20.12 42.31
N SER A 28 -26.50 -18.87 41.90
CA SER A 28 -27.39 -17.78 42.30
C SER A 28 -28.28 -17.25 41.16
N LEU A 29 -28.29 -17.93 40.00
CA LEU A 29 -29.13 -17.56 38.87
C LEU A 29 -30.61 -17.51 39.24
N GLY A 30 -31.30 -16.49 38.75
CA GLY A 30 -32.72 -16.23 39.00
C GLY A 30 -33.04 -15.66 40.38
N ARG A 31 -32.04 -15.46 41.26
CA ARG A 31 -32.25 -14.87 42.60
C ARG A 31 -32.25 -13.34 42.59
N SER A 32 -31.61 -12.72 41.60
CA SER A 32 -31.56 -11.27 41.45
C SER A 32 -31.06 -10.90 40.05
N ALA A 33 -31.67 -9.88 39.44
CA ALA A 33 -31.23 -9.35 38.16
C ALA A 33 -29.75 -8.89 38.16
N LEU A 34 -29.24 -8.40 39.30
CA LEU A 34 -27.83 -8.00 39.42
C LEU A 34 -26.87 -9.20 39.38
N LEU A 35 -27.27 -10.34 39.96
CA LEU A 35 -26.48 -11.57 39.95
C LEU A 35 -26.53 -12.24 38.58
N ASP A 36 -27.68 -12.21 37.91
CA ASP A 36 -27.83 -12.69 36.54
C ASP A 36 -26.94 -11.88 35.58
N ALA A 37 -26.97 -10.55 35.68
CA ALA A 37 -26.09 -9.68 34.89
C ALA A 37 -24.59 -9.91 35.21
N ALA A 38 -24.25 -10.24 36.45
CA ALA A 38 -22.87 -10.57 36.82
C ALA A 38 -22.42 -11.91 36.21
N PHE A 39 -23.29 -12.93 36.23
CA PHE A 39 -23.05 -14.22 35.59
C PHE A 39 -22.85 -14.07 34.08
N GLU A 40 -23.67 -13.28 33.40
CA GLU A 40 -23.51 -12.99 31.97
C GLU A 40 -22.15 -12.33 31.67
N ARG A 41 -21.73 -11.35 32.49
CA ARG A 41 -20.41 -10.71 32.35
C ARG A 41 -19.27 -11.70 32.57
N ALA A 42 -19.34 -12.54 33.59
CA ALA A 42 -18.32 -13.55 33.86
C ALA A 42 -18.19 -14.54 32.69
N THR A 43 -19.33 -15.00 32.16
CA THR A 43 -19.39 -15.86 30.97
C THR A 43 -18.74 -15.18 29.75
N LEU A 44 -19.08 -13.91 29.50
CA LEU A 44 -18.51 -13.12 28.42
C LEU A 44 -16.99 -12.97 28.56
N TYR A 45 -16.48 -12.66 29.75
CA TYR A 45 -15.05 -12.48 29.99
C TYR A 45 -14.26 -13.77 29.89
N ARG A 46 -14.79 -14.90 30.40
CA ARG A 46 -14.17 -16.22 30.20
C ARG A 46 -14.05 -16.56 28.71
N ALA A 47 -15.14 -16.39 27.96
CA ALA A 47 -15.14 -16.65 26.52
C ALA A 47 -14.14 -15.76 25.77
N ARG A 48 -14.06 -14.47 26.12
CA ARG A 48 -13.09 -13.54 25.54
C ARG A 48 -11.65 -13.89 25.88
N LEU A 49 -11.35 -14.21 27.15
CA LEU A 49 -10.01 -14.59 27.59
C LEU A 49 -9.54 -15.87 26.89
N LYS A 50 -10.41 -16.87 26.77
CA LYS A 50 -10.11 -18.11 26.04
C LYS A 50 -9.74 -17.83 24.58
N ARG A 51 -10.50 -16.96 23.89
CA ARG A 51 -10.19 -16.55 22.51
C ARG A 51 -8.88 -15.76 22.40
N LEU A 52 -8.59 -14.88 23.35
CA LEU A 52 -7.34 -14.12 23.36
C LEU A 52 -6.11 -15.00 23.59
N LYS A 53 -6.25 -16.11 24.32
CA LYS A 53 -5.18 -17.10 24.55
C LYS A 53 -4.92 -18.01 23.33
N ALA A 54 -5.88 -18.14 22.42
CA ALA A 54 -5.79 -19.01 21.25
C ALA A 54 -5.00 -18.36 20.10
N VAL A 55 -3.74 -17.95 20.35
CA VAL A 55 -2.92 -17.16 19.40
C VAL A 55 -2.37 -17.95 18.20
N THR A 56 -2.61 -19.25 18.17
CA THR A 56 -2.28 -20.11 17.03
C THR A 56 -3.41 -20.20 16.00
N GLU A 57 -4.57 -19.61 16.30
CA GLU A 57 -5.71 -19.60 15.36
C GLU A 57 -5.45 -18.59 14.23
N PRO A 58 -5.46 -19.01 12.96
CA PRO A 58 -5.32 -18.10 11.84
C PRO A 58 -6.55 -17.19 11.70
N GLY A 59 -6.38 -16.07 11.00
CA GLY A 59 -7.43 -15.13 10.63
C GLY A 59 -7.60 -13.93 11.57
N TYR A 60 -6.76 -13.80 12.59
CA TYR A 60 -6.84 -12.73 13.58
C TYR A 60 -5.48 -12.04 13.81
N SER A 61 -5.55 -10.73 14.03
CA SER A 61 -4.46 -9.90 14.53
C SER A 61 -4.63 -9.74 16.03
N TYR A 62 -3.60 -10.10 16.78
CA TYR A 62 -3.56 -9.96 18.24
C TYR A 62 -2.64 -8.79 18.58
N TRP A 63 -3.17 -7.79 19.26
CA TRP A 63 -2.38 -6.64 19.70
C TRP A 63 -2.78 -6.23 21.10
N TYR A 64 -1.88 -5.50 21.75
CA TYR A 64 -2.12 -4.95 23.06
C TYR A 64 -1.61 -3.52 23.15
N GLU A 65 -2.25 -2.73 23.99
CA GLU A 65 -1.83 -1.39 24.32
C GLU A 65 -1.81 -1.25 25.83
N CYS A 66 -0.75 -0.62 26.36
CA CYS A 66 -0.59 -0.37 27.78
C CYS A 66 -0.49 1.13 28.00
N ASN A 67 -1.45 1.69 28.75
CA ASN A 67 -1.44 3.05 29.23
C ASN A 67 -1.16 3.05 30.75
N SER A 68 -0.84 4.21 31.33
CA SER A 68 -0.48 4.32 32.75
C SER A 68 -1.59 3.87 33.72
N ARG A 69 -2.85 3.77 33.26
CA ARG A 69 -4.03 3.44 34.08
C ARG A 69 -4.72 2.13 33.69
N HIS A 70 -4.48 1.62 32.50
CA HIS A 70 -5.17 0.44 31.98
C HIS A 70 -4.37 -0.19 30.85
N PHE A 71 -4.70 -1.44 30.54
CA PHE A 71 -4.22 -2.13 29.36
C PHE A 71 -5.41 -2.65 28.54
N VAL A 72 -5.21 -2.77 27.24
CA VAL A 72 -6.17 -3.34 26.30
C VAL A 72 -5.52 -4.55 25.65
N LEU A 73 -6.25 -5.65 25.60
CA LEU A 73 -5.94 -6.81 24.76
C LEU A 73 -7.01 -6.86 23.67
N ALA A 74 -6.58 -6.87 22.41
CA ALA A 74 -7.47 -6.80 21.28
C ALA A 74 -7.20 -7.93 20.29
N LEU A 75 -8.30 -8.40 19.70
CA LEU A 75 -8.34 -9.44 18.69
C LEU A 75 -9.17 -8.89 17.53
N THR A 76 -8.51 -8.62 16.41
CA THR A 76 -9.14 -8.02 15.22
C THR A 76 -9.09 -9.01 14.06
N PRO A 77 -10.23 -9.33 13.40
CA PRO A 77 -10.22 -10.15 12.19
C PRO A 77 -9.33 -9.55 11.10
N LEU A 78 -8.48 -10.38 10.48
CA LEU A 78 -7.60 -9.99 9.38
C LEU A 78 -8.30 -10.00 8.02
N THR A 79 -9.41 -10.72 7.93
CA THR A 79 -10.25 -10.81 6.75
C THR A 79 -11.60 -10.15 6.99
N VAL A 80 -12.11 -9.49 5.96
CA VAL A 80 -13.48 -8.97 5.91
C VAL A 80 -14.39 -9.88 5.10
N ALA A 81 -13.86 -10.96 4.50
CA ALA A 81 -14.57 -11.82 3.56
C ALA A 81 -15.92 -12.33 4.08
N ASP A 82 -15.95 -12.87 5.30
CA ASP A 82 -17.17 -13.47 5.86
C ASP A 82 -18.23 -12.39 6.16
N ARG A 83 -17.83 -11.32 6.85
CA ARG A 83 -18.73 -10.18 7.13
C ARG A 83 -19.25 -9.52 5.86
N PHE A 84 -18.37 -9.34 4.86
CA PHE A 84 -18.75 -8.74 3.61
C PHE A 84 -19.73 -9.64 2.85
N ARG A 85 -19.52 -10.96 2.87
CA ARG A 85 -20.46 -11.93 2.29
C ARG A 85 -21.81 -11.90 2.98
N GLU A 86 -21.85 -11.89 4.32
CA GLU A 86 -23.10 -11.73 5.08
C GLU A 86 -23.87 -10.48 4.64
N MET A 87 -23.18 -9.34 4.48
CA MET A 87 -23.80 -8.10 4.00
C MET A 87 -24.32 -8.18 2.55
N LEU A 88 -23.64 -8.93 1.67
CA LEU A 88 -24.11 -9.17 0.30
C LEU A 88 -25.35 -10.08 0.30
N ASP A 89 -25.36 -11.11 1.14
CA ASP A 89 -26.45 -12.07 1.25
C ASP A 89 -27.71 -11.45 1.87
N GLU A 90 -27.56 -10.50 2.80
CA GLU A 90 -28.67 -9.71 3.38
C GLU A 90 -29.40 -8.84 2.35
N LYS A 91 -28.71 -8.41 1.29
CA LYS A 91 -29.24 -7.49 0.28
C LYS A 91 -29.40 -8.19 -1.07
N PRO A 92 -30.61 -8.66 -1.41
CA PRO A 92 -30.84 -9.33 -2.68
C PRO A 92 -30.58 -8.37 -3.84
N GLY A 93 -29.65 -8.73 -4.72
CA GLY A 93 -29.27 -7.90 -5.86
C GLY A 93 -28.06 -8.43 -6.63
N SER A 94 -27.77 -7.78 -7.76
CA SER A 94 -26.52 -7.98 -8.51
C SER A 94 -25.51 -6.92 -8.12
N TRP A 95 -24.31 -7.35 -7.73
CA TRP A 95 -23.22 -6.48 -7.31
C TRP A 95 -22.15 -6.42 -8.40
N ILE A 96 -21.86 -5.22 -8.89
CA ILE A 96 -20.85 -4.98 -9.93
C ILE A 96 -19.67 -4.27 -9.29
N PHE A 97 -18.51 -4.92 -9.32
CA PHE A 97 -17.24 -4.35 -8.88
C PHE A 97 -16.41 -3.99 -10.10
N THR A 98 -16.06 -2.71 -10.25
CA THR A 98 -15.26 -2.21 -11.36
C THR A 98 -14.14 -1.31 -10.84
N SER A 99 -12.93 -1.50 -11.35
CA SER A 99 -11.78 -0.63 -11.11
C SER A 99 -10.65 -1.02 -12.07
N ALA A 100 -9.79 -0.06 -12.42
CA ALA A 100 -8.66 -0.25 -13.32
C ALA A 100 -7.53 -1.11 -12.73
N THR A 101 -7.56 -1.39 -11.42
CA THR A 101 -6.41 -1.85 -10.64
C THR A 101 -6.70 -3.08 -9.79
N LEU A 102 -7.82 -3.78 -10.06
CA LEU A 102 -8.19 -4.99 -9.32
C LEU A 102 -7.30 -6.19 -9.63
N SER A 103 -6.67 -6.23 -10.82
CA SER A 103 -5.88 -7.38 -11.27
C SER A 103 -4.42 -7.31 -10.83
N VAL A 104 -3.87 -8.48 -10.49
CA VAL A 104 -2.44 -8.73 -10.26
C VAL A 104 -2.03 -9.85 -11.20
N ASN A 105 -0.99 -9.65 -12.02
CA ASN A 105 -0.54 -10.62 -13.02
C ASN A 105 -1.70 -11.18 -13.89
N ASP A 106 -2.55 -10.27 -14.40
CA ASP A 106 -3.76 -10.57 -15.18
C ASP A 106 -4.81 -11.46 -14.50
N GLN A 107 -4.74 -11.60 -13.17
CA GLN A 107 -5.68 -12.38 -12.38
C GLN A 107 -6.43 -11.49 -11.38
N LEU A 108 -7.74 -11.76 -11.21
CA LEU A 108 -8.61 -11.07 -10.24
C LEU A 108 -8.77 -11.84 -8.92
N GLY A 109 -8.10 -12.99 -8.79
CA GLY A 109 -8.20 -13.90 -7.63
C GLY A 109 -7.92 -13.19 -6.30
N HIS A 110 -6.87 -12.39 -6.25
CA HIS A 110 -6.48 -11.64 -5.06
C HIS A 110 -7.62 -10.74 -4.53
N PHE A 111 -8.37 -10.08 -5.42
CA PHE A 111 -9.50 -9.25 -5.04
C PHE A 111 -10.71 -10.09 -4.58
N THR A 112 -11.05 -11.14 -5.34
CA THR A 112 -12.21 -11.98 -5.03
C THR A 112 -12.03 -12.76 -3.73
N GLU A 113 -10.84 -13.27 -3.45
CA GLU A 113 -10.53 -14.00 -2.21
C GLU A 113 -10.60 -13.10 -0.99
N ARG A 114 -10.02 -11.88 -1.08
CA ARG A 114 -10.05 -10.89 0.01
C ARG A 114 -11.45 -10.48 0.44
N LEU A 115 -12.37 -10.37 -0.52
CA LEU A 115 -13.77 -10.03 -0.27
C LEU A 115 -14.67 -11.25 -0.09
N GLY A 116 -14.14 -12.47 -0.19
CA GLY A 116 -14.93 -13.70 -0.03
C GLY A 116 -15.91 -13.97 -1.17
N LEU A 117 -15.65 -13.45 -2.37
CA LEU A 117 -16.50 -13.51 -3.56
C LEU A 117 -16.30 -14.82 -4.34
N THR A 118 -16.68 -15.96 -3.75
CA THR A 118 -16.43 -17.30 -4.31
C THR A 118 -17.22 -17.62 -5.58
N LYS A 119 -18.30 -16.90 -5.86
CA LYS A 119 -19.18 -17.10 -7.04
C LYS A 119 -19.07 -15.96 -8.07
N ALA A 120 -18.09 -15.07 -7.93
CA ALA A 120 -17.95 -13.93 -8.83
C ALA A 120 -17.60 -14.37 -10.25
N LYS A 121 -18.27 -13.78 -11.24
CA LYS A 121 -17.83 -13.82 -12.63
C LYS A 121 -16.80 -12.71 -12.82
N THR A 122 -15.66 -13.04 -13.42
CA THR A 122 -14.55 -12.11 -13.63
C THR A 122 -14.46 -11.74 -15.11
N LEU A 123 -14.11 -10.48 -15.37
CA LEU A 123 -13.87 -9.96 -16.72
C LEU A 123 -12.73 -8.96 -16.63
N LEU A 124 -11.69 -9.17 -17.44
CA LEU A 124 -10.59 -8.22 -17.63
C LEU A 124 -10.75 -7.60 -19.01
N LEU A 125 -10.85 -6.28 -19.07
CA LEU A 125 -10.91 -5.53 -20.32
C LEU A 125 -9.54 -4.89 -20.59
N PRO A 126 -9.01 -4.95 -21.82
CA PRO A 126 -7.79 -4.26 -22.17
C PRO A 126 -7.99 -2.73 -22.08
N SER A 127 -6.91 -2.01 -21.80
CA SER A 127 -6.93 -0.55 -21.88
C SER A 127 -7.13 -0.09 -23.32
N PRO A 128 -7.90 0.98 -23.57
CA PRO A 128 -8.05 1.56 -24.91
C PRO A 128 -6.80 2.31 -25.40
N PHE A 129 -5.81 2.55 -24.54
CA PHE A 129 -4.62 3.37 -24.84
C PHE A 129 -3.49 2.59 -25.53
N ASP A 130 -2.77 3.24 -26.45
CA ASP A 130 -1.61 2.70 -27.15
C ASP A 130 -0.32 2.95 -26.33
N TYR A 131 -0.18 2.20 -25.23
CA TYR A 131 0.99 2.29 -24.35
C TYR A 131 2.32 2.08 -25.06
N ALA A 132 2.35 1.38 -26.20
CA ALA A 132 3.57 1.18 -26.98
C ALA A 132 4.10 2.49 -27.57
N LYS A 133 3.22 3.44 -27.88
CA LYS A 133 3.58 4.77 -28.42
C LYS A 133 3.48 5.88 -27.39
N GLN A 134 2.61 5.74 -26.40
CA GLN A 134 2.29 6.77 -25.41
C GLN A 134 3.24 6.75 -24.21
N ALA A 135 3.73 5.58 -23.78
CA ALA A 135 4.54 5.50 -22.58
C ALA A 135 5.86 4.79 -22.79
N LEU A 136 6.86 5.14 -21.98
CA LEU A 136 8.16 4.47 -21.94
C LEU A 136 8.53 4.17 -20.48
N LEU A 137 8.85 2.91 -20.19
CA LEU A 137 9.38 2.50 -18.89
C LEU A 137 10.91 2.56 -18.91
N CYS A 138 11.49 3.37 -18.03
CA CYS A 138 12.93 3.46 -17.82
C CYS A 138 13.32 2.86 -16.47
N VAL A 139 14.29 1.93 -16.47
CA VAL A 139 14.96 1.44 -15.25
C VAL A 139 16.45 1.80 -15.36
N PRO A 140 16.87 2.97 -14.85
CA PRO A 140 18.22 3.49 -15.07
C PRO A 140 19.31 2.54 -14.59
N ARG A 141 20.46 2.56 -15.26
CA ARG A 141 21.67 1.88 -14.80
C ARG A 141 22.39 2.71 -13.73
N PHE A 142 23.29 2.07 -12.99
CA PHE A 142 24.20 2.73 -12.03
C PHE A 142 23.50 3.45 -10.88
N LEU A 143 22.30 2.99 -10.51
CA LEU A 143 21.54 3.51 -9.37
C LEU A 143 22.35 3.41 -8.07
N PRO A 144 22.24 4.40 -7.15
CA PRO A 144 22.89 4.34 -5.85
C PRO A 144 22.37 3.15 -5.05
N SER A 145 23.21 2.61 -4.17
CA SER A 145 22.77 1.53 -3.28
C SER A 145 21.74 2.07 -2.27
N PRO A 146 20.66 1.32 -1.92
CA PRO A 146 19.57 1.82 -1.08
C PRO A 146 19.96 2.39 0.29
N ASN A 147 21.10 1.96 0.83
CA ASN A 147 21.63 2.33 2.16
C ASN A 147 22.93 3.15 2.08
N GLN A 148 23.29 3.64 0.89
CA GLN A 148 24.50 4.43 0.71
C GLN A 148 24.27 5.87 1.21
N PRO A 149 25.16 6.41 2.07
CA PRO A 149 25.12 7.82 2.44
C PRO A 149 25.20 8.72 1.20
N GLY A 150 24.35 9.75 1.14
CA GLY A 150 24.26 10.65 -0.02
C GLY A 150 23.54 10.05 -1.24
N GLY A 151 22.81 8.94 -1.08
CA GLY A 151 22.03 8.33 -2.15
C GLY A 151 21.02 9.29 -2.79
N ALA A 152 20.35 10.14 -1.98
CA ALA A 152 19.42 11.16 -2.48
C ALA A 152 20.12 12.14 -3.43
N ARG A 153 21.27 12.68 -3.03
CA ARG A 153 22.08 13.61 -3.84
C ARG A 153 22.54 13.00 -5.16
N GLN A 154 22.99 11.74 -5.14
CA GLN A 154 23.39 11.04 -6.36
C GLN A 154 22.19 10.80 -7.29
N LEU A 155 21.05 10.41 -6.73
CA LEU A 155 19.81 10.18 -7.48
C LEU A 155 19.27 11.48 -8.09
N ALA A 156 19.25 12.56 -7.32
CA ALA A 156 18.86 13.90 -7.80
C ALA A 156 19.75 14.36 -8.97
N ARG A 157 21.08 14.24 -8.82
CA ARG A 157 22.03 14.58 -9.90
C ARG A 157 21.82 13.74 -11.16
N MET A 158 21.53 12.46 -11.01
CA MET A 158 21.29 11.54 -12.12
C MET A 158 20.00 11.88 -12.88
N LEU A 159 18.94 12.23 -12.16
CA LEU A 159 17.60 12.43 -12.73
C LEU A 159 17.30 13.88 -13.11
N ARG A 160 18.06 14.85 -12.60
CA ARG A 160 17.91 16.27 -12.94
C ARG A 160 17.83 16.51 -14.45
N PRO A 161 18.74 15.99 -15.30
CA PRO A 161 18.67 16.21 -16.75
C PRO A 161 17.36 15.73 -17.38
N LEU A 162 16.77 14.65 -16.85
CA LEU A 162 15.48 14.14 -17.29
C LEU A 162 14.34 15.09 -16.90
N ILE A 163 14.33 15.55 -15.64
CA ILE A 163 13.28 16.44 -15.12
C ILE A 163 13.35 17.80 -15.83
N GLU A 164 14.55 18.34 -16.06
CA GLU A 164 14.75 19.59 -16.80
C GLU A 164 14.36 19.47 -18.27
N ALA A 165 14.74 18.36 -18.94
CA ALA A 165 14.32 18.10 -20.32
C ALA A 165 12.80 17.93 -20.46
N ASN A 166 12.12 17.49 -19.39
CA ASN A 166 10.67 17.43 -19.32
C ASN A 166 10.01 18.77 -18.95
N ASN A 167 10.78 19.83 -18.72
CA ASN A 167 10.31 21.10 -18.17
C ASN A 167 9.46 20.90 -16.89
N GLY A 168 9.94 20.07 -15.96
CA GLY A 168 9.17 19.70 -14.78
C GLY A 168 8.08 18.71 -15.15
N ARG A 169 6.79 19.05 -14.94
CA ARG A 169 5.63 18.18 -15.21
C ARG A 169 5.83 16.77 -14.65
N CYS A 170 6.42 16.72 -13.46
CA CYS A 170 7.04 15.51 -12.93
C CYS A 170 6.57 15.23 -11.51
N PHE A 171 6.16 14.00 -11.26
CA PHE A 171 5.97 13.47 -9.91
C PHE A 171 7.18 12.62 -9.52
N PHE A 172 7.81 12.97 -8.41
CA PHE A 172 8.84 12.16 -7.77
C PHE A 172 8.27 11.52 -6.51
N LEU A 173 8.05 10.22 -6.60
CA LEU A 173 7.32 9.42 -5.63
C LEU A 173 8.31 8.60 -4.81
N CYS A 174 8.39 8.93 -3.52
CA CYS A 174 9.31 8.34 -2.57
C CYS A 174 8.63 7.31 -1.67
N THR A 175 9.35 6.26 -1.31
CA THR A 175 8.90 5.26 -0.31
C THR A 175 9.21 5.67 1.13
N SER A 176 9.98 6.74 1.34
CA SER A 176 10.38 7.25 2.66
C SER A 176 10.27 8.77 2.74
N HIS A 177 9.77 9.29 3.86
CA HIS A 177 9.74 10.72 4.16
C HIS A 177 11.14 11.35 4.25
N GLN A 178 12.15 10.59 4.69
CA GLN A 178 13.53 11.08 4.76
C GLN A 178 14.06 11.32 3.34
N MET A 179 13.94 10.33 2.46
CA MET A 179 14.36 10.44 1.05
C MET A 179 13.63 11.58 0.34
N MET A 180 12.32 11.74 0.60
CA MET A 180 11.51 12.82 0.06
C MET A 180 12.06 14.21 0.42
N ARG A 181 12.43 14.44 1.69
CA ARG A 181 13.00 15.71 2.15
C ARG A 181 14.38 15.97 1.55
N GLU A 182 15.27 14.99 1.62
CA GLU A 182 16.64 15.10 1.10
C GLU A 182 16.65 15.38 -0.42
N LEU A 183 15.78 14.72 -1.19
CA LEU A 183 15.65 14.97 -2.63
C LEU A 183 15.11 16.36 -2.91
N ALA A 184 14.07 16.81 -2.19
CA ALA A 184 13.48 18.12 -2.41
C ALA A 184 14.48 19.26 -2.11
N GLU A 185 15.29 19.12 -1.07
CA GLU A 185 16.37 20.07 -0.76
C GLU A 185 17.41 20.13 -1.89
N GLU A 186 17.88 18.97 -2.37
CA GLU A 186 18.86 18.91 -3.47
C GLU A 186 18.30 19.47 -4.79
N PHE A 187 17.02 19.20 -5.11
CA PHE A 187 16.38 19.76 -6.30
C PHE A 187 16.22 21.28 -6.19
N ARG A 188 15.76 21.80 -5.04
CA ARG A 188 15.65 23.26 -4.80
C ARG A 188 16.99 23.97 -4.90
N ALA A 189 18.07 23.31 -4.46
CA ALA A 189 19.41 23.88 -4.50
C ALA A 189 20.03 23.88 -5.91
N THR A 190 19.55 23.02 -6.82
CA THR A 190 20.22 22.77 -8.10
C THR A 190 19.39 23.04 -9.34
N MET A 191 18.07 23.25 -9.21
CA MET A 191 17.15 23.48 -10.32
C MET A 191 16.44 24.84 -10.17
N THR A 192 16.05 25.42 -11.29
CA THR A 192 15.23 26.65 -11.33
C THR A 192 13.72 26.37 -11.36
N LEU A 193 13.33 25.12 -11.59
CA LEU A 193 11.92 24.69 -11.64
C LEU A 193 11.27 24.75 -10.25
N PRO A 194 9.96 25.06 -10.15
CA PRO A 194 9.25 25.02 -8.88
C PRO A 194 9.27 23.61 -8.29
N VAL A 195 9.79 23.46 -7.07
CA VAL A 195 9.78 22.18 -6.34
C VAL A 195 8.77 22.23 -5.21
N LEU A 196 7.68 21.48 -5.38
CA LEU A 196 6.60 21.34 -4.42
C LEU A 196 6.84 20.10 -3.56
N LEU A 197 6.67 20.21 -2.24
CA LEU A 197 6.95 19.12 -1.30
C LEU A 197 5.71 18.76 -0.49
N GLN A 198 5.42 17.46 -0.40
CA GLN A 198 4.35 16.97 0.48
C GLN A 198 4.66 17.33 1.95
N GLY A 199 3.65 17.87 2.62
CA GLY A 199 3.71 18.26 4.04
C GLY A 199 3.83 19.77 4.24
N GLU A 200 4.11 20.55 3.19
CA GLU A 200 4.13 22.01 3.27
C GLU A 200 2.72 22.62 3.21
N THR A 201 1.80 22.00 2.46
CA THR A 201 0.39 22.40 2.37
C THR A 201 -0.54 21.18 2.33
N SER A 202 -1.85 21.41 2.29
CA SER A 202 -2.82 20.33 2.09
C SER A 202 -2.66 19.65 0.72
N LYS A 203 -2.97 18.36 0.63
CA LYS A 203 -2.87 17.58 -0.62
C LYS A 203 -3.58 18.25 -1.81
N GLY A 204 -4.78 18.77 -1.59
CA GLY A 204 -5.55 19.47 -2.62
C GLY A 204 -4.91 20.77 -3.09
N GLN A 205 -4.38 21.58 -2.16
CA GLN A 205 -3.68 22.82 -2.51
C GLN A 205 -2.37 22.56 -3.25
N LEU A 206 -1.62 21.54 -2.83
CA LEU A 206 -0.35 21.18 -3.48
C LEU A 206 -0.56 20.74 -4.93
N LEU A 207 -1.66 20.02 -5.21
CA LEU A 207 -2.06 19.65 -6.56
C LEU A 207 -2.52 20.85 -7.38
N ALA A 208 -3.30 21.75 -6.80
CA ALA A 208 -3.71 22.98 -7.47
C ALA A 208 -2.49 23.83 -7.84
N GLN A 209 -1.49 23.94 -6.95
CA GLN A 209 -0.22 24.62 -7.24
C GLN A 209 0.57 23.92 -8.35
N PHE A 210 0.62 22.58 -8.34
CA PHE A 210 1.31 21.81 -9.38
C PHE A 210 0.69 22.06 -10.76
N VAL A 211 -0.65 21.96 -10.85
CA VAL A 211 -1.39 22.21 -12.09
C VAL A 211 -1.24 23.67 -12.54
N ALA A 212 -1.35 24.63 -11.62
CA ALA A 212 -1.23 26.05 -11.94
C ALA A 212 0.19 26.45 -12.39
N ALA A 213 1.23 25.82 -11.84
CA ALA A 213 2.61 26.07 -12.25
C ALA A 213 2.91 25.53 -13.65
N GLY A 214 2.32 24.39 -14.03
CA GLY A 214 2.49 23.78 -15.35
C GLY A 214 3.89 23.20 -15.63
N ASN A 215 4.90 23.55 -14.85
CA ASN A 215 6.29 23.08 -14.98
C ASN A 215 6.91 22.67 -13.63
N ALA A 216 6.09 22.31 -12.65
CA ALA A 216 6.57 21.97 -11.32
C ALA A 216 7.13 20.53 -11.23
N LEU A 217 8.01 20.31 -10.27
CA LEU A 217 8.37 19.01 -9.72
C LEU A 217 7.64 18.83 -8.39
N LEU A 218 6.79 17.81 -8.30
CA LEU A 218 6.16 17.43 -7.04
C LEU A 218 6.90 16.25 -6.41
N VAL A 219 7.48 16.45 -5.23
CA VAL A 219 8.14 15.40 -4.45
C VAL A 219 7.21 14.98 -3.30
N ALA A 220 6.77 13.72 -3.32
CA ALA A 220 5.77 13.21 -2.38
C ALA A 220 6.00 11.73 -2.05
N THR A 221 5.32 11.21 -1.03
CA THR A 221 5.33 9.78 -0.66
C THR A 221 4.25 8.97 -1.40
N SER A 222 4.23 7.65 -1.19
CA SER A 222 3.21 6.73 -1.71
C SER A 222 1.77 7.14 -1.40
N SER A 223 1.51 7.88 -0.32
CA SER A 223 0.18 8.43 -0.01
C SER A 223 -0.37 9.40 -1.06
N PHE A 224 0.50 9.93 -1.93
CA PHE A 224 0.06 10.73 -3.06
C PHE A 224 -0.50 9.88 -4.21
N TRP A 225 -0.33 8.55 -4.21
CA TRP A 225 -0.65 7.61 -5.32
C TRP A 225 -2.13 7.31 -5.50
N GLU A 226 -2.97 7.67 -4.53
CA GLU A 226 -4.42 7.48 -4.60
C GLU A 226 -5.15 8.83 -4.74
N GLY A 227 -6.22 8.87 -5.54
CA GLY A 227 -7.16 9.99 -5.58
C GLY A 227 -6.61 11.32 -6.11
N VAL A 228 -5.72 11.30 -7.11
CA VAL A 228 -5.22 12.53 -7.77
C VAL A 228 -5.49 12.46 -9.27
N ASP A 229 -6.27 13.42 -9.76
CA ASP A 229 -6.54 13.60 -11.18
C ASP A 229 -5.83 14.88 -11.71
N VAL A 230 -4.61 14.75 -12.25
CA VAL A 230 -3.94 15.73 -13.11
C VAL A 230 -4.13 15.33 -14.58
N ARG A 231 -4.94 16.07 -15.34
CA ARG A 231 -5.21 15.75 -16.75
C ARG A 231 -4.28 16.51 -17.71
N GLY A 232 -4.04 15.90 -18.86
CA GLY A 232 -3.28 16.48 -19.97
C GLY A 232 -1.79 16.65 -19.65
N ASP A 233 -1.17 17.62 -20.33
CA ASP A 233 0.29 17.82 -20.34
C ASP A 233 0.89 18.14 -18.96
N ALA A 234 0.09 18.48 -17.95
CA ALA A 234 0.60 18.83 -16.62
C ALA A 234 1.42 17.71 -15.95
N LEU A 235 1.23 16.43 -16.34
CA LEU A 235 2.02 15.31 -15.82
C LEU A 235 2.45 14.36 -16.94
N SER A 236 3.72 14.45 -17.34
CA SER A 236 4.32 13.60 -18.39
C SER A 236 5.49 12.75 -17.88
N CYS A 237 5.92 12.92 -16.63
CA CYS A 237 6.98 12.11 -16.03
C CYS A 237 6.60 11.66 -14.61
N VAL A 238 6.72 10.36 -14.35
CA VAL A 238 6.55 9.79 -13.02
C VAL A 238 7.83 9.04 -12.67
N ILE A 239 8.45 9.41 -11.57
CA ILE A 239 9.67 8.80 -11.05
C ILE A 239 9.35 8.14 -9.71
N ILE A 240 9.75 6.89 -9.53
CA ILE A 240 9.56 6.14 -8.30
C ILE A 240 10.94 5.73 -7.77
N ASP A 241 11.27 6.12 -6.55
CA ASP A 241 12.60 5.89 -5.98
C ASP A 241 12.88 4.39 -5.74
N LYS A 242 11.88 3.64 -5.26
CA LYS A 242 11.96 2.22 -4.90
C LYS A 242 10.62 1.54 -5.10
N LEU A 243 10.64 0.22 -5.32
CA LEU A 243 9.41 -0.57 -5.34
C LEU A 243 8.62 -0.39 -4.04
N PRO A 244 7.29 -0.16 -4.11
CA PRO A 244 6.45 0.31 -3.01
C PRO A 244 6.05 -0.83 -2.06
N PHE A 245 7.03 -1.50 -1.48
CA PHE A 245 6.77 -2.46 -0.42
C PHE A 245 6.37 -1.73 0.85
N THR A 246 5.25 -2.13 1.43
CA THR A 246 4.80 -1.67 2.75
C THR A 246 5.89 -1.92 3.79
N SER A 247 6.07 -0.95 4.69
CA SER A 247 7.06 -1.06 5.77
C SER A 247 6.83 -2.34 6.57
N PRO A 248 7.89 -3.13 6.86
CA PRO A 248 7.79 -4.27 7.75
C PRO A 248 7.26 -3.90 9.14
N ASP A 249 7.34 -2.62 9.54
CA ASP A 249 6.83 -2.12 10.81
C ASP A 249 5.33 -1.85 10.83
N ASP A 250 4.66 -1.91 9.68
CA ASP A 250 3.21 -1.79 9.60
C ASP A 250 2.52 -2.93 10.39
N PRO A 251 1.71 -2.61 11.43
CA PRO A 251 1.11 -3.63 12.29
C PRO A 251 0.18 -4.59 11.55
N LEU A 252 -0.56 -4.08 10.56
CA LEU A 252 -1.49 -4.90 9.78
C LEU A 252 -0.72 -5.86 8.87
N LEU A 253 0.36 -5.40 8.24
CA LEU A 253 1.25 -6.24 7.46
C LEU A 253 1.89 -7.33 8.35
N LYS A 254 2.42 -6.97 9.53
CA LYS A 254 2.99 -7.96 10.47
C LYS A 254 1.99 -9.06 10.77
N ALA A 255 0.77 -8.69 11.14
CA ALA A 255 -0.28 -9.64 11.47
C ALA A 255 -0.68 -10.51 10.27
N ARG A 256 -0.75 -9.95 9.05
CA ARG A 256 -1.00 -10.74 7.82
C ARG A 256 0.15 -11.69 7.48
N ILE A 257 1.40 -11.28 7.70
CA ILE A 257 2.57 -12.11 7.51
C ILE A 257 2.54 -13.31 8.48
N GLU A 258 2.23 -13.05 9.75
CA GLU A 258 2.10 -14.11 10.77
C GLU A 258 0.97 -15.08 10.45
N ASP A 259 -0.21 -14.58 10.08
CA ASP A 259 -1.35 -15.40 9.65
C ASP A 259 -1.03 -16.24 8.41
N CYS A 260 -0.36 -15.66 7.41
CA CYS A 260 0.09 -16.40 6.23
C CYS A 260 1.03 -17.55 6.61
N ARG A 261 1.98 -17.32 7.51
CA ARG A 261 2.88 -18.38 8.03
C ARG A 261 2.13 -19.46 8.77
N LEU A 262 1.15 -19.11 9.61
CA LEU A 262 0.31 -20.08 10.34
C LEU A 262 -0.48 -20.99 9.40
N ARG A 263 -0.86 -20.48 8.23
CA ARG A 263 -1.53 -21.25 7.17
C ARG A 263 -0.56 -22.02 6.27
N GLY A 264 0.75 -21.92 6.50
CA GLY A 264 1.79 -22.57 5.69
C GLY A 264 2.06 -21.91 4.33
N GLY A 265 1.63 -20.66 4.12
CA GLY A 265 1.89 -19.90 2.90
C GLY A 265 3.24 -19.18 2.88
N ASP A 266 3.53 -18.49 1.79
CA ASP A 266 4.72 -17.64 1.62
C ASP A 266 4.34 -16.16 1.77
N PRO A 267 4.66 -15.50 2.90
CA PRO A 267 4.26 -14.12 3.13
C PRO A 267 4.77 -13.12 2.09
N PHE A 268 5.92 -13.40 1.47
CA PHE A 268 6.45 -12.51 0.45
C PHE A 268 5.59 -12.57 -0.82
N ASN A 269 5.32 -13.77 -1.32
CA ASN A 269 4.58 -13.98 -2.56
C ASN A 269 3.07 -13.80 -2.40
N ASP A 270 2.50 -14.15 -1.24
CA ASP A 270 1.05 -14.19 -1.03
C ASP A 270 0.49 -12.88 -0.44
N VAL A 271 1.33 -12.09 0.24
CA VAL A 271 0.91 -10.86 0.92
C VAL A 271 1.65 -9.64 0.40
N GLN A 272 2.98 -9.62 0.51
CA GLN A 272 3.76 -8.41 0.25
C GLN A 272 3.81 -8.03 -1.24
N LEU A 273 4.05 -9.02 -2.11
CA LEU A 273 4.19 -8.80 -3.54
C LEU A 273 2.89 -8.30 -4.20
N PRO A 274 1.71 -8.93 -3.96
CA PRO A 274 0.44 -8.44 -4.52
C PRO A 274 0.10 -7.01 -4.08
N ASP A 275 0.25 -6.70 -2.78
CA ASP A 275 -0.02 -5.37 -2.24
C ASP A 275 0.91 -4.30 -2.88
N ALA A 276 2.20 -4.61 -3.04
CA ALA A 276 3.16 -3.73 -3.70
C ALA A 276 2.84 -3.53 -5.20
N VAL A 277 2.41 -4.58 -5.90
CA VAL A 277 2.03 -4.51 -7.32
C VAL A 277 0.79 -3.64 -7.50
N ILE A 278 -0.25 -3.84 -6.70
CA ILE A 278 -1.47 -3.02 -6.74
C ILE A 278 -1.11 -1.55 -6.50
N THR A 279 -0.31 -1.29 -5.47
CA THR A 279 0.17 0.05 -5.16
C THR A 279 0.89 0.63 -6.38
N LEU A 280 1.83 -0.08 -7.00
CA LEU A 280 2.53 0.38 -8.20
C LEU A 280 1.57 0.73 -9.34
N LYS A 281 0.57 -0.11 -9.61
CA LYS A 281 -0.43 0.17 -10.65
C LYS A 281 -1.20 1.47 -10.38
N GLN A 282 -1.56 1.76 -9.13
CA GLN A 282 -2.22 3.03 -8.78
C GLN A 282 -1.32 4.24 -9.04
N GLY A 283 -0.03 4.12 -8.73
CA GLY A 283 0.95 5.18 -8.99
C GLY A 283 1.15 5.42 -10.49
N VAL A 284 1.23 4.35 -11.28
CA VAL A 284 1.51 4.40 -12.72
C VAL A 284 0.29 4.77 -13.56
N GLY A 285 -0.93 4.36 -13.17
CA GLY A 285 -2.18 4.64 -13.90
C GLY A 285 -2.53 6.12 -14.04
N ARG A 286 -1.65 7.00 -13.57
CA ARG A 286 -1.74 8.46 -13.66
C ARG A 286 -1.02 9.04 -14.85
N LEU A 287 -0.11 8.29 -15.46
CA LEU A 287 0.74 8.80 -16.53
C LEU A 287 -0.04 8.95 -17.84
N ILE A 288 -0.91 7.99 -18.16
CA ILE A 288 -1.69 7.95 -19.40
C ILE A 288 -3.17 7.86 -19.05
N ARG A 289 -3.95 8.87 -19.46
CA ARG A 289 -5.37 9.05 -19.12
C ARG A 289 -6.22 9.45 -20.32
N ASP A 290 -5.58 10.00 -21.35
CA ASP A 290 -6.18 10.30 -22.64
C ASP A 290 -5.40 9.63 -23.79
N THR A 291 -5.98 9.61 -24.99
CA THR A 291 -5.37 9.01 -26.19
C THR A 291 -4.15 9.78 -26.68
N ASP A 292 -4.05 11.06 -26.32
CA ASP A 292 -2.97 11.95 -26.71
C ASP A 292 -1.88 12.08 -25.63
N ASP A 293 -2.14 11.57 -24.42
CA ASP A 293 -1.17 11.63 -23.33
C ASP A 293 0.09 10.86 -23.70
N ARG A 294 1.26 11.43 -23.39
CA ARG A 294 2.55 10.75 -23.52
C ARG A 294 3.41 10.99 -22.30
N GLY A 295 4.16 9.97 -21.88
CA GLY A 295 5.03 10.15 -20.73
C GLY A 295 6.01 9.04 -20.44
N VAL A 296 6.88 9.30 -19.47
CA VAL A 296 7.90 8.36 -19.01
C VAL A 296 7.63 7.95 -17.58
N LEU A 297 7.67 6.64 -17.34
CA LEU A 297 7.75 6.07 -16.00
C LEU A 297 9.21 5.68 -15.73
N VAL A 298 9.80 6.24 -14.69
CA VAL A 298 11.14 5.87 -14.22
C VAL A 298 11.03 5.11 -12.90
N ILE A 299 11.58 3.91 -12.84
CA ILE A 299 11.67 3.13 -11.60
C ILE A 299 13.15 3.00 -11.23
N CYS A 300 13.54 3.63 -10.12
CA CYS A 300 14.91 3.68 -9.62
C CYS A 300 15.26 2.50 -8.71
N ASP A 301 14.78 1.30 -9.07
CA ASP A 301 14.99 0.08 -8.30
C ASP A 301 15.50 -1.08 -9.17
N ASN A 302 16.78 -1.45 -8.96
CA ASN A 302 17.39 -2.56 -9.69
C ASN A 302 16.68 -3.90 -9.44
N ARG A 303 15.93 -4.05 -8.34
CA ARG A 303 15.21 -5.30 -8.03
C ARG A 303 14.17 -5.64 -9.09
N LEU A 304 13.62 -4.64 -9.78
CA LEU A 304 12.68 -4.84 -10.89
C LEU A 304 13.28 -5.68 -12.04
N VAL A 305 14.60 -5.61 -12.23
CA VAL A 305 15.30 -6.36 -13.30
C VAL A 305 16.09 -7.54 -12.75
N MET A 306 16.66 -7.42 -11.54
CA MET A 306 17.60 -8.39 -10.99
C MET A 306 16.92 -9.52 -10.20
N ARG A 307 15.66 -9.37 -9.78
CA ARG A 307 14.95 -10.37 -8.97
C ARG A 307 13.87 -11.05 -9.82
N PRO A 308 13.65 -12.37 -9.64
CA PRO A 308 12.62 -13.11 -10.39
C PRO A 308 11.22 -12.50 -10.25
N TYR A 309 10.86 -12.03 -9.05
CA TYR A 309 9.56 -11.40 -8.80
C TYR A 309 9.37 -10.07 -9.56
N GLY A 310 10.44 -9.49 -10.12
CA GLY A 310 10.37 -8.29 -10.96
C GLY A 310 9.46 -8.48 -12.18
N GLU A 311 9.37 -9.70 -12.71
CA GLU A 311 8.46 -10.03 -13.81
C GLU A 311 7.00 -9.83 -13.42
N VAL A 312 6.62 -10.12 -12.18
CA VAL A 312 5.23 -9.94 -11.70
C VAL A 312 4.84 -8.46 -11.74
N PHE A 313 5.76 -7.55 -11.38
CA PHE A 313 5.54 -6.11 -11.55
C PHE A 313 5.42 -5.73 -13.02
N LEU A 314 6.35 -6.20 -13.85
CA LEU A 314 6.40 -5.87 -15.28
C LEU A 314 5.18 -6.36 -16.06
N ASN A 315 4.65 -7.54 -15.74
CA ASN A 315 3.45 -8.11 -16.35
C ASN A 315 2.18 -7.43 -15.85
N SER A 316 2.22 -6.84 -14.65
CA SER A 316 1.08 -6.13 -14.07
C SER A 316 0.98 -4.67 -14.53
N LEU A 317 2.03 -4.14 -15.15
CA LEU A 317 2.06 -2.82 -15.79
C LEU A 317 1.59 -2.91 -17.24
N PRO A 318 1.08 -1.80 -17.82
CA PRO A 318 0.74 -1.77 -19.23
C PRO A 318 1.92 -2.13 -20.13
N PRO A 319 1.68 -2.72 -21.33
CA PRO A 319 2.71 -3.18 -22.24
C PRO A 319 3.45 -2.00 -22.88
N THR A 320 4.40 -1.45 -22.14
CA THR A 320 5.22 -0.30 -22.51
C THR A 320 6.60 -0.76 -22.99
N PRO A 321 7.21 -0.09 -23.99
CA PRO A 321 8.61 -0.31 -24.33
C PRO A 321 9.48 -0.01 -23.11
N ARG A 322 10.61 -0.71 -23.01
CA ARG A 322 11.47 -0.68 -21.83
C ARG A 322 12.86 -0.23 -22.23
N THR A 323 13.46 0.67 -21.46
CA THR A 323 14.84 1.08 -21.62
C THR A 323 15.58 1.13 -20.30
N ARG A 324 16.90 1.04 -20.37
CA ARG A 324 17.80 1.29 -19.23
C ARG A 324 18.65 2.54 -19.42
N ASP A 325 18.46 3.24 -20.54
CA ASP A 325 19.20 4.45 -20.89
C ASP A 325 18.33 5.69 -20.66
N LEU A 326 18.76 6.56 -19.75
CA LEU A 326 18.09 7.82 -19.48
C LEU A 326 18.07 8.75 -20.70
N LYS A 327 19.04 8.64 -21.62
CA LYS A 327 19.05 9.45 -22.84
C LYS A 327 17.88 9.12 -23.76
N GLN A 328 17.49 7.84 -23.84
CA GLN A 328 16.31 7.45 -24.60
C GLN A 328 15.03 7.96 -23.96
N ALA A 329 14.96 7.97 -22.62
CA ALA A 329 13.84 8.58 -21.89
C ALA A 329 13.74 10.09 -22.13
N ILE A 330 14.85 10.81 -22.11
CA ILE A 330 14.92 12.24 -22.45
C ILE A 330 14.44 12.49 -23.88
N ALA A 331 14.97 11.73 -24.85
CA ALA A 331 14.59 11.87 -26.25
C ALA A 331 13.09 11.60 -26.48
N PHE A 332 12.51 10.63 -25.75
CA PHE A 332 11.09 10.34 -25.82
C PHE A 332 10.22 11.51 -25.34
N LEU A 333 10.58 12.13 -24.21
CA LEU A 333 9.86 13.29 -23.67
C LEU A 333 9.97 14.51 -24.59
N GLN A 334 11.16 14.79 -25.11
CA GLN A 334 11.39 15.92 -26.02
C GLN A 334 10.67 15.76 -27.37
N ALA A 335 10.58 14.53 -27.88
CA ALA A 335 9.84 14.25 -29.10
C ALA A 335 8.33 14.50 -28.94
N ALA A 336 7.79 14.38 -27.72
CA ALA A 336 6.38 14.70 -27.44
C ALA A 336 6.12 16.21 -27.47
N ASP A 337 6.97 17.01 -26.82
CA ASP A 337 6.85 18.48 -26.84
C ASP A 337 6.95 19.05 -28.27
N ALA A 338 7.83 18.48 -29.10
CA ALA A 338 8.01 18.89 -30.50
C ALA A 338 6.81 18.54 -31.41
N SER A 339 5.98 17.57 -31.02
CA SER A 339 4.74 17.24 -31.74
C SER A 339 3.52 18.05 -31.32
N ALA A 340 3.62 18.77 -30.19
CA ALA A 340 2.54 19.61 -29.64
C ALA A 340 2.68 21.10 -30.04
N THR A 341 3.78 21.47 -30.71
CA THR A 341 4.05 22.83 -31.24
C THR A 341 3.77 22.94 -32.73
#